data_AF-A0A4Y5YR00-F1
#
_entry.id   AF-A0A4Y5YR00-F1
#
_cell.length_a   1.000
_cell.length_b   1.000
_cell.length_c   1.000
_cell.angle_alpha   90.00
_cell.angle_beta   90.00
_cell.angle_gamma   90.00
#
_symmetry.space_group_name_H-M   'P 1'
#
loop_
_entity.id
_entity.type
_entity.pdbx_description
1 polymer ?
#
loop_
_entity_poly.entity_id
_entity_poly.type
_entity_poly.pdbx_seq_one_letter_code
_entity_poly.pdbx_strand_id
1 'polypeptide(L)'
;MNVLDTLIWLINFPAAHGYAMVFIAGFSILGLFAVSARGAAPGVSLRRLREREGLLHGEKPAQGRAGSTALRIVFRILAFVMVANLAIGILSLIGVPITRAYIHEHGQPTTGTRDGDWVTFTTSSGVEYTVESNFFTPAVYPDRDAYLPSGEPVVVRYLPGHPQAFVIDSSQGPR
;
A
#
# COMPACT_ATOMS: atom_id res chain seq x y z
N MET A 1 13.13 -10.05 -15.34
CA MET A 1 12.42 -9.29 -14.28
C MET A 1 12.94 -9.75 -12.94
N ASN A 2 13.38 -8.83 -12.09
CA ASN A 2 13.88 -9.16 -10.75
C ASN A 2 12.70 -9.26 -9.76
N VAL A 3 12.69 -10.29 -8.92
CA VAL A 3 11.66 -10.48 -7.88
C VAL A 3 11.69 -9.31 -6.90
N LEU A 4 12.87 -8.81 -6.55
CA LEU A 4 13.03 -7.70 -5.62
C LEU A 4 12.40 -6.41 -6.17
N ASP A 5 12.62 -6.10 -7.46
CA ASP A 5 11.99 -4.95 -8.12
C ASP A 5 10.46 -5.02 -8.06
N THR A 6 9.91 -6.24 -8.14
CA THR A 6 8.46 -6.47 -8.06
C THR A 6 7.94 -6.26 -6.64
N LEU A 7 8.69 -6.69 -5.62
CA LEU A 7 8.35 -6.42 -4.22
C LEU A 7 8.43 -4.93 -3.90
N ILE A 8 9.48 -4.25 -4.37
CA ILE A 8 9.66 -2.81 -4.19
C ILE A 8 8.55 -2.04 -4.90
N TRP A 9 8.20 -2.44 -6.12
CA TRP A 9 7.06 -1.87 -6.84
C TRP A 9 5.75 -2.04 -6.05
N LEU A 10 5.49 -3.23 -5.50
CA LEU A 10 4.27 -3.49 -4.73
C LEU A 10 4.18 -2.59 -3.47
N ILE A 11 5.31 -2.36 -2.81
CA ILE A 11 5.42 -1.47 -1.63
C ILE A 11 5.40 0.01 -2.04
N ASN A 12 5.80 0.34 -3.27
CA ASN A 12 5.86 1.72 -3.74
C ASN A 12 4.49 2.37 -3.81
N PHE A 13 3.44 1.62 -4.15
CA PHE A 13 2.08 2.16 -4.18
C PHE A 13 1.65 2.74 -2.81
N PRO A 14 1.66 1.96 -1.70
CA PRO A 14 1.28 2.51 -0.41
C PRO A 14 2.27 3.55 0.13
N ALA A 15 3.55 3.44 -0.22
CA ALA A 15 4.54 4.45 0.16
C ALA A 15 4.26 5.79 -0.53
N ALA A 16 4.03 5.81 -1.85
CA ALA A 16 3.73 7.03 -2.61
C ALA A 16 2.40 7.69 -2.20
N HIS A 17 1.43 6.87 -1.74
CA HIS A 17 0.11 7.33 -1.31
C HIS A 17 -0.04 7.34 0.23
N GLY A 18 1.03 7.66 0.95
CA GLY A 18 1.10 7.49 2.41
C GLY A 18 -0.10 8.10 3.15
N TYR A 19 -0.50 9.32 2.80
CA TYR A 19 -1.67 9.98 3.37
C TYR A 19 -2.97 9.18 3.18
N ALA A 20 -3.27 8.80 1.93
CA ALA A 20 -4.48 8.04 1.60
C ALA A 20 -4.47 6.67 2.29
N MET A 21 -3.32 5.99 2.34
CA MET A 21 -3.20 4.68 2.99
C MET A 21 -3.40 4.77 4.50
N VAL A 22 -2.87 5.81 5.16
CA VAL A 22 -3.09 6.02 6.60
C VAL A 22 -4.56 6.27 6.89
N PHE A 23 -5.23 7.09 6.08
CA PHE A 23 -6.66 7.36 6.23
C PHE A 23 -7.49 6.09 6.03
N ILE A 24 -7.33 5.42 4.88
CA ILE A 24 -8.04 4.18 4.54
C ILE A 24 -7.83 3.13 5.63
N ALA A 25 -6.59 2.92 6.07
CA ALA A 25 -6.28 1.94 7.09
C ALA A 25 -6.88 2.32 8.46
N GLY A 26 -6.76 3.58 8.88
CA GLY A 26 -7.31 4.06 10.15
C GLY A 26 -8.81 3.79 10.28
N PHE A 27 -9.59 4.04 9.23
CA PHE A 27 -11.03 3.79 9.24
C PHE A 27 -11.39 2.30 9.00
N SER A 28 -10.64 1.60 8.15
CA SER A 28 -10.97 0.22 7.78
C SER A 28 -10.61 -0.78 8.88
N ILE A 29 -9.51 -0.57 9.61
CA ILE A 29 -9.00 -1.49 10.63
C ILE A 29 -10.03 -1.75 11.73
N LEU A 30 -10.75 -0.71 12.17
CA LEU A 30 -11.81 -0.85 13.18
C LEU A 30 -12.95 -1.75 12.71
N GLY A 31 -13.40 -1.58 11.45
CA GLY A 31 -14.43 -2.42 10.84
C GLY A 31 -13.97 -3.86 10.64
N LEU A 32 -12.73 -4.05 10.16
CA LEU A 32 -12.08 -5.36 10.00
C LEU A 32 -11.99 -6.11 11.34
N PHE A 33 -11.57 -5.43 12.41
CA PHE A 33 -11.52 -6.03 13.74
C PHE A 33 -12.92 -6.34 14.29
N ALA A 34 -13.90 -5.45 14.12
CA ALA A 34 -15.28 -5.68 14.55
C ALA A 34 -15.90 -6.92 13.88
N VAL A 35 -15.67 -7.10 12.58
CA VAL A 35 -16.14 -8.29 11.83
C VAL A 35 -15.40 -9.55 12.26
N SER A 36 -14.08 -9.46 12.53
CA SER A 36 -13.29 -10.60 13.00
C SER A 36 -13.67 -11.05 14.42
N ALA A 37 -14.06 -10.10 15.29
CA ALA A 37 -14.43 -10.34 16.69
C ALA A 37 -15.90 -10.78 16.87
N ARG A 38 -16.80 -10.46 15.92
CA ARG A 38 -18.21 -10.91 15.90
C ARG A 38 -18.39 -12.43 15.72
N GLY A 39 -17.32 -13.19 15.88
CA GLY A 39 -17.32 -14.64 15.88
C GLY A 39 -17.95 -15.32 17.11
N ALA A 40 -18.31 -14.57 18.15
CA ALA A 40 -19.22 -15.04 19.19
C ALA A 40 -20.65 -15.05 18.62
N ALA A 41 -21.00 -16.15 17.93
CA ALA A 41 -22.30 -16.29 17.26
C ALA A 41 -23.45 -15.94 18.24
N PRO A 42 -24.38 -15.04 17.88
CA PRO A 42 -25.58 -14.78 18.66
C PRO A 42 -26.39 -16.07 18.66
N GLY A 43 -26.31 -16.80 19.76
CA GLY A 43 -26.85 -18.17 19.83
C GLY A 43 -26.01 -19.14 20.64
N VAL A 44 -24.73 -18.86 20.95
CA VAL A 44 -23.96 -19.76 21.85
C VAL A 44 -24.51 -19.70 23.28
N SER A 45 -24.86 -18.50 23.76
CA SER A 45 -25.53 -18.32 25.06
C SER A 45 -26.93 -18.94 25.07
N LEU A 46 -27.73 -18.70 24.03
CA LEU A 46 -29.09 -19.24 23.90
C LEU A 46 -29.11 -20.76 23.69
N ARG A 47 -28.12 -21.31 22.99
CA ARG A 47 -27.94 -22.75 22.82
C ARG A 47 -27.51 -23.41 24.12
N ARG A 48 -26.60 -22.80 24.88
CA ARG A 48 -26.26 -23.27 26.23
C ARG A 48 -27.45 -23.20 27.19
N LEU A 49 -28.32 -22.20 27.02
CA LEU A 49 -29.57 -22.09 27.78
C LEU A 49 -30.57 -23.19 27.39
N ARG A 50 -30.78 -23.44 26.09
CA ARG A 50 -31.64 -24.52 25.58
C ARG A 50 -31.09 -25.92 25.87
N GLU A 51 -29.77 -26.09 25.93
CA GLU A 51 -29.11 -27.31 26.40
C GLU A 51 -29.39 -27.55 27.88
N ARG A 52 -29.33 -26.50 28.72
CA ARG A 52 -29.69 -26.59 30.14
C ARG A 52 -31.17 -26.86 30.36
N GLU A 53 -32.05 -26.28 29.54
CA GLU A 53 -33.50 -26.45 29.64
C GLU A 53 -34.01 -27.71 28.92
N GLY A 54 -33.13 -28.53 28.33
CA GLY A 54 -33.51 -29.79 27.67
C GLY A 54 -34.31 -29.61 26.37
N LEU A 55 -34.27 -28.41 25.77
CA LEU A 55 -35.09 -28.02 24.61
C LEU A 55 -34.49 -28.42 23.26
N LEU A 56 -33.30 -29.04 23.22
CA LEU A 56 -32.67 -29.43 21.96
C LEU A 56 -33.29 -30.70 21.37
N HIS A 57 -34.25 -30.51 20.47
CA HIS A 57 -34.78 -31.56 19.61
C HIS A 57 -33.95 -31.64 18.33
N GLY A 58 -33.10 -32.67 18.21
CA GLY A 58 -32.69 -33.30 16.95
C GLY A 58 -32.32 -32.43 15.73
N GLU A 59 -31.71 -31.25 15.88
CA GLU A 59 -31.32 -30.44 14.73
C GLU A 59 -29.95 -30.83 14.15
N LYS A 60 -29.93 -30.96 12.81
CA LYS A 60 -28.78 -31.28 11.94
C LYS A 60 -27.53 -30.46 12.28
N PRO A 61 -26.31 -31.02 12.11
CA PRO A 61 -25.07 -30.31 12.42
C PRO A 61 -24.97 -29.01 11.61
N ALA A 62 -24.62 -27.94 12.32
CA ALA A 62 -24.57 -26.56 11.85
C ALA A 62 -23.78 -26.38 10.54
N GLN A 63 -24.50 -26.34 9.42
CA GLN A 63 -23.97 -26.20 8.06
C GLN A 63 -23.33 -24.81 7.78
N GLY A 64 -23.36 -23.87 8.75
CA GLY A 64 -22.78 -22.52 8.65
C GLY A 64 -21.38 -22.30 9.25
N ARG A 65 -20.73 -23.33 9.82
CA ARG A 65 -19.41 -23.18 10.49
C ARG A 65 -18.22 -23.09 9.54
N ALA A 66 -18.28 -23.74 8.37
CA ALA A 66 -17.18 -23.72 7.41
C ALA A 66 -17.06 -22.38 6.68
N GLY A 67 -18.18 -21.86 6.16
CA GLY A 67 -18.22 -20.55 5.48
C GLY A 67 -17.84 -19.39 6.40
N SER A 68 -18.28 -19.43 7.67
CA SER A 68 -17.94 -18.40 8.64
C SER A 68 -16.47 -18.44 9.08
N THR A 69 -15.84 -19.62 9.12
CA THR A 69 -14.40 -19.75 9.41
C THR A 69 -13.53 -19.23 8.26
N ALA A 70 -13.85 -19.59 7.01
CA ALA A 70 -13.13 -19.09 5.84
C ALA A 70 -13.20 -17.56 5.73
N LEU A 71 -14.39 -16.98 5.93
CA LEU A 71 -14.59 -15.54 5.92
C LEU A 71 -13.72 -14.85 6.99
N ARG A 72 -13.69 -15.38 8.22
CA ARG A 72 -12.84 -14.83 9.30
C ARG A 72 -11.36 -14.83 8.95
N ILE A 73 -10.86 -15.90 8.32
CA ILE A 73 -9.46 -15.97 7.88
C ILE A 73 -9.18 -14.88 6.86
N VAL A 74 -10.05 -14.71 5.86
CA VAL A 74 -9.91 -13.64 4.86
C VAL A 74 -9.90 -12.25 5.51
N PHE A 75 -10.85 -11.95 6.40
CA PHE A 75 -10.86 -10.66 7.12
C PHE A 75 -9.62 -10.47 8.00
N ARG A 76 -9.08 -11.54 8.59
CA ARG A 76 -7.85 -11.47 9.38
C ARG A 76 -6.62 -11.19 8.52
N ILE A 77 -6.51 -11.84 7.35
CA ILE A 77 -5.45 -11.56 6.37
C ILE A 77 -5.56 -10.11 5.91
N LEU A 78 -6.75 -9.65 5.54
CA LEU A 78 -6.99 -8.26 5.15
C LEU A 78 -6.62 -7.28 6.27
N ALA A 79 -6.91 -7.61 7.53
CA ALA A 79 -6.52 -6.77 8.67
C ALA A 79 -4.99 -6.64 8.78
N PHE A 80 -4.25 -7.74 8.66
CA PHE A 80 -2.78 -7.70 8.67
C PHE A 80 -2.21 -6.93 7.49
N VAL A 81 -2.74 -7.13 6.28
CA VAL A 81 -2.37 -6.36 5.09
C VAL A 81 -2.62 -4.87 5.32
N MET A 82 -3.77 -4.51 5.91
CA MET A 82 -4.10 -3.12 6.19
C MET A 82 -3.18 -2.49 7.24
N VAL A 83 -2.80 -3.24 8.28
CA VAL A 83 -1.82 -2.79 9.28
C VAL A 83 -0.44 -2.59 8.64
N ALA A 84 0.01 -3.49 7.76
CA ALA A 84 1.26 -3.32 7.04
C ALA A 84 1.25 -2.05 6.16
N ASN A 85 0.15 -1.81 5.43
CA ASN A 85 -0.03 -0.59 4.64
C ASN A 85 -0.06 0.67 5.50
N LEU A 86 -0.69 0.61 6.68
CA LEU A 86 -0.67 1.72 7.66
C LEU A 86 0.76 2.04 8.08
N ALA A 87 1.54 1.03 8.45
CA ALA A 87 2.93 1.20 8.87
C ALA A 87 3.77 1.82 7.74
N ILE A 88 3.64 1.31 6.51
CA ILE A 88 4.33 1.84 5.33
C ILE A 88 3.92 3.30 5.08
N GLY A 89 2.62 3.62 5.15
CA GLY A 89 2.12 4.97 4.95
C GLY A 89 2.64 5.96 5.99
N ILE A 90 2.65 5.59 7.28
CA ILE A 90 3.21 6.41 8.36
C ILE A 90 4.70 6.65 8.13
N LEU A 91 5.47 5.59 7.88
CA LEU A 91 6.91 5.68 7.62
C LEU A 91 7.22 6.60 6.43
N SER A 92 6.39 6.54 5.39
CA SER A 92 6.51 7.40 4.22
C SER A 92 6.22 8.88 4.54
N LEU A 93 5.17 9.16 5.33
CA LEU A 93 4.83 10.52 5.75
C LEU A 93 5.90 11.18 6.62
N ILE A 94 6.56 10.41 7.49
CA ILE A 94 7.68 10.91 8.31
C ILE A 94 9.00 10.94 7.53
N GLY A 95 9.00 10.56 6.26
CA GLY A 95 10.14 10.70 5.37
C GLY A 95 11.15 9.55 5.38
N VAL A 96 10.78 8.36 5.86
CA VAL A 96 11.63 7.17 5.76
C VAL A 96 11.64 6.70 4.30
N PRO A 97 12.82 6.54 3.66
CA PRO A 97 12.92 6.22 2.24
C PRO A 97 12.76 4.71 1.96
N ILE A 98 11.60 4.14 2.28
CA ILE A 98 11.35 2.68 2.22
C ILE A 98 11.60 2.09 0.83
N THR A 99 11.12 2.76 -0.23
CA THR A 99 11.28 2.31 -1.62
C THR A 99 12.23 3.21 -2.41
N ARG A 100 12.28 4.50 -2.05
CA ARG A 100 13.02 5.53 -2.79
C ARG A 100 14.53 5.25 -2.85
N ALA A 101 15.14 4.81 -1.75
CA ALA A 101 16.58 4.50 -1.72
C ALA A 101 16.95 3.36 -2.69
N TYR A 102 16.16 2.29 -2.70
CA TYR A 102 16.37 1.17 -3.62
C TYR A 102 16.22 1.59 -5.09
N ILE A 103 15.16 2.34 -5.42
CA ILE A 103 14.91 2.81 -6.79
C ILE A 103 15.99 3.78 -7.24
N HIS A 104 16.52 4.62 -6.34
CA HIS A 104 17.64 5.51 -6.65
C HIS A 104 18.91 4.72 -7.02
N GLU A 105 19.23 3.67 -6.28
CA GLU A 105 20.43 2.85 -6.51
C GLU A 105 20.30 1.92 -7.72
N HIS A 106 19.14 1.30 -7.93
CA HIS A 106 18.94 0.23 -8.91
C HIS A 106 18.13 0.64 -10.15
N GLY A 107 17.52 1.83 -10.13
CA GLY A 107 16.69 2.33 -11.22
C GLY A 107 17.51 2.75 -12.44
N GLN A 108 16.93 2.58 -13.63
CA GLN A 108 17.49 3.11 -14.87
C GLN A 108 17.27 4.63 -14.93
N PRO A 109 18.33 5.42 -15.15
CA PRO A 109 18.21 6.85 -15.34
C PRO A 109 17.63 7.17 -16.73
N THR A 110 16.79 8.20 -16.79
CA THR A 110 16.30 8.82 -18.01
C THR A 110 16.03 10.30 -17.74
N THR A 111 15.92 11.10 -18.80
CA THR A 111 15.51 12.49 -18.68
C THR A 111 14.00 12.57 -18.77
N GLY A 112 13.40 13.34 -17.86
CA GLY A 112 11.99 13.66 -17.85
C GLY A 112 11.76 15.16 -17.70
N THR A 113 10.50 15.55 -17.78
CA THR A 113 10.03 16.90 -17.49
C THR A 113 9.05 16.84 -16.34
N ARG A 114 9.19 17.78 -15.39
CA ARG A 114 8.24 17.93 -14.29
C ARG A 114 7.29 19.07 -14.59
N ASP A 115 5.99 18.81 -14.55
CA ASP A 115 4.95 19.84 -14.65
C ASP A 115 4.06 19.78 -13.40
N GLY A 116 4.32 20.68 -12.45
CA GLY A 116 3.70 20.67 -11.13
C GLY A 116 3.93 19.36 -10.38
N ASP A 117 2.85 18.60 -10.20
CA ASP A 117 2.83 17.29 -9.54
C ASP A 117 2.93 16.13 -10.53
N TRP A 118 3.14 16.37 -11.83
CA TRP A 118 3.27 15.32 -12.83
C TRP A 118 4.71 15.24 -13.35
N VAL A 119 5.17 14.03 -13.61
CA VAL A 119 6.48 13.77 -14.21
C VAL A 119 6.27 12.95 -15.47
N THR A 120 6.74 13.50 -16.59
CA THR A 120 6.71 12.84 -17.90
C THR A 120 8.11 12.40 -18.27
N PHE A 121 8.30 11.13 -18.60
CA PHE A 121 9.60 10.61 -19.04
C PHE A 121 9.44 9.48 -20.05
N THR A 122 10.46 9.30 -20.89
CA THR A 122 10.51 8.20 -21.87
C THR A 122 11.41 7.09 -21.35
N THR A 123 10.89 5.86 -21.38
CA THR A 123 11.62 4.65 -20.99
C THR A 123 12.60 4.20 -22.08
N SER A 124 13.51 3.29 -21.75
CA SER A 124 14.50 2.74 -22.68
C SER A 124 13.88 1.95 -23.83
N SER A 125 12.63 1.52 -23.69
CA SER A 125 11.83 0.91 -24.75
C SER A 125 11.14 1.92 -25.67
N GLY A 126 11.29 3.23 -25.42
CA GLY A 126 10.67 4.30 -26.20
C GLY A 126 9.22 4.61 -25.81
N VAL A 127 8.71 4.04 -24.71
CA VAL A 127 7.36 4.32 -24.21
C VAL A 127 7.39 5.52 -23.27
N GLU A 128 6.54 6.51 -23.52
CA GLU A 128 6.34 7.68 -22.67
C GLU A 128 5.37 7.38 -21.53
N TYR A 129 5.73 7.83 -20.33
CA TYR A 129 4.91 7.72 -19.13
C TYR A 129 4.73 9.09 -18.50
N THR A 130 3.49 9.43 -18.15
CA THR A 130 3.15 10.58 -17.31
C THR A 130 2.61 10.05 -16.00
N VAL A 131 3.33 10.29 -14.91
CA VAL A 131 3.01 9.74 -13.59
C VAL A 131 2.95 10.86 -12.56
N GLU A 132 1.97 10.77 -11.66
CA GLU A 132 1.82 11.73 -10.57
C GLU A 132 2.92 11.54 -9.52
N SER A 133 3.67 12.60 -9.27
CA SER A 133 4.52 12.81 -8.10
C SER A 133 3.66 13.33 -6.95
N ASN A 134 3.10 12.39 -6.19
CA ASN A 134 2.10 12.65 -5.15
C ASN A 134 2.53 13.74 -4.14
N PHE A 135 1.76 14.84 -4.09
CA PHE A 135 2.03 16.05 -3.29
C PHE A 135 2.14 15.80 -1.78
N PHE A 136 1.37 14.86 -1.24
CA PHE A 136 1.24 14.65 0.20
C PHE A 136 2.31 13.74 0.82
N THR A 137 3.07 13.03 -0.02
CA THR A 137 4.18 12.20 0.43
C THR A 137 5.47 12.92 0.05
N PRO A 138 6.13 13.60 1.01
CA PRO A 138 7.29 14.43 0.68
C PRO A 138 8.39 13.60 0.01
N ALA A 139 9.09 14.21 -0.94
CA ALA A 139 10.24 13.60 -1.59
C ALA A 139 11.47 13.71 -0.69
N VAL A 140 11.62 12.79 0.26
CA VAL A 140 12.61 12.92 1.35
C VAL A 140 13.99 12.34 0.99
N TYR A 141 14.13 11.60 -0.11
CA TYR A 141 15.43 11.03 -0.48
C TYR A 141 15.58 10.85 -2.01
N PRO A 142 16.69 11.31 -2.61
CA PRO A 142 17.68 12.25 -2.05
C PRO A 142 17.15 13.70 -1.99
N ASP A 143 15.96 13.96 -2.53
CA ASP A 143 15.45 15.30 -2.88
C ASP A 143 14.87 16.14 -1.72
N ARG A 144 15.11 15.77 -0.45
CA ARG A 144 14.44 16.40 0.72
C ARG A 144 14.49 17.92 0.70
N ASP A 145 15.63 18.45 0.30
CA ASP A 145 15.96 19.88 0.34
C ASP A 145 16.16 20.45 -1.07
N ALA A 146 15.84 19.68 -2.12
CA ALA A 146 16.04 20.09 -3.51
C ALA A 146 14.84 20.90 -4.01
N TYR A 147 15.08 22.14 -4.42
CA TYR A 147 14.10 22.91 -5.18
C TYR A 147 14.14 22.47 -6.64
N LEU A 148 13.03 21.94 -7.14
CA LEU A 148 12.89 21.46 -8.52
C LEU A 148 11.87 22.36 -9.23
N PRO A 149 12.31 23.29 -10.10
CA PRO A 149 11.41 24.17 -10.84
C PRO A 149 10.48 23.37 -11.77
N SER A 150 9.25 23.84 -11.93
CA SER A 150 8.33 23.28 -12.92
C SER A 150 8.77 23.67 -14.33
N GLY A 151 8.69 22.73 -15.27
CA GLY A 151 9.06 22.90 -16.67
C GLY A 151 10.54 22.63 -16.98
N GLU A 152 11.38 22.40 -15.98
CA GLU A 152 12.79 22.07 -16.19
C GLU A 152 13.01 20.57 -16.42
N PRO A 153 14.05 20.21 -17.21
CA PRO A 153 14.44 18.82 -17.37
C PRO A 153 14.97 18.27 -16.04
N VAL A 154 14.39 17.16 -15.60
CA VAL A 154 14.78 16.44 -14.39
C VAL A 154 15.31 15.06 -14.76
N VAL A 155 16.27 14.55 -13.98
CA VAL A 155 16.69 13.16 -14.13
C VAL A 155 15.77 12.29 -13.31
N VAL A 156 15.18 11.29 -13.94
CA VAL A 156 14.27 10.32 -13.34
C VAL A 156 14.95 8.95 -13.34
N ARG A 157 14.89 8.24 -12.22
CA ARG A 157 15.29 6.84 -12.12
C ARG A 157 14.07 5.98 -11.93
N TYR A 158 13.85 5.00 -12.80
CA TYR A 158 12.68 4.11 -12.75
C TYR A 158 13.09 2.63 -12.79
N LEU A 159 12.25 1.76 -12.26
CA LEU A 159 12.45 0.31 -12.39
C LEU A 159 12.02 -0.14 -13.80
N PRO A 160 12.89 -0.76 -14.62
CA PRO A 160 12.57 -1.06 -16.03
C PRO A 160 11.34 -1.95 -16.24
N GLY A 161 11.07 -2.86 -15.30
CA GLY A 161 9.87 -3.71 -15.34
C GLY A 161 8.62 -3.06 -14.77
N HIS A 162 8.77 -1.93 -14.06
CA HIS A 162 7.69 -1.23 -13.35
C HIS A 162 7.92 0.29 -13.39
N PRO A 163 7.76 0.96 -14.54
CA PRO A 163 8.10 2.40 -14.70
C PRO A 163 7.34 3.32 -13.74
N GLN A 164 6.15 2.92 -13.28
CA GLN A 164 5.38 3.61 -12.24
C GLN A 164 6.11 3.71 -10.88
N ALA A 165 7.14 2.89 -10.64
CA ALA A 165 8.04 3.03 -9.51
C ALA A 165 9.27 3.83 -9.96
N PHE A 166 9.23 5.15 -9.71
CA PHE A 166 10.29 6.08 -10.07
C PHE A 166 10.65 7.02 -8.92
N VAL A 167 11.83 7.61 -9.01
CA VAL A 167 12.30 8.73 -8.18
C VAL A 167 12.92 9.79 -9.06
N ILE A 168 12.83 11.05 -8.64
CA ILE A 168 13.64 12.12 -9.23
C ILE A 168 15.03 12.04 -8.60
N ASP A 169 16.06 12.26 -9.39
CA ASP A 169 17.45 12.31 -8.94
C ASP A 169 17.95 13.75 -8.99
N SER A 170 17.68 14.53 -7.93
CA SER A 170 18.16 15.92 -7.83
C SER A 170 19.69 16.04 -7.82
N SER A 171 20.44 14.95 -7.59
CA SER A 171 21.90 14.98 -7.63
C SER A 171 22.47 15.14 -9.04
N GLN A 172 21.67 14.88 -10.07
CA GLN A 172 22.04 14.91 -11.49
C GLN A 172 21.36 16.05 -12.27
N GLY A 173 20.65 16.96 -11.58
CA GLY A 173 20.02 18.12 -12.22
C GLY A 173 21.01 19.16 -12.73
N PRO A 174 20.61 20.04 -13.67
CA PRO A 174 21.43 21.18 -14.08
C PRO A 174 21.69 22.08 -12.85
N ARG A 175 22.96 22.26 -12.50
CA ARG A 175 23.41 23.27 -11.52
C ARG A 175 23.43 24.66 -12.15
#